data_AF-A0A3B4B1U1-F1
#
_entry.id   AF-A0A3B4B1U1-F1
#
_cell.length_a   1.000
_cell.length_b   1.000
_cell.length_c   1.000
_cell.angle_alpha   90.00
_cell.angle_beta   90.00
_cell.angle_gamma   90.00
#
_symmetry.space_group_name_H-M   'P 1'
#
loop_
_entity.id
_entity.type
_entity.pdbx_description
1 polymer ?
#
loop_
_entity_poly.entity_id
_entity_poly.type
_entity_poly.pdbx_seq_one_letter_code
_entity_poly.pdbx_strand_id
1 'polypeptide(L)'
;MYSKWNNPVFVRPPKVCVDISCGHADGLTVKVHNILFPYRFSKAMIPTMKVINQVDKKFLACLINTTEDLANSTTNLLVLMDQHAAHERVRLENLIADAYEDGSDIPGEKRLSSSIISPPLEVSLALEEQRILR
;
A
#
# COMPACT_ATOMS: atom_id res chain seq x y z
N MET A 1 -17.79 0.34 0.46
CA MET A 1 -17.24 0.97 -0.76
C MET A 1 -16.22 0.08 -1.47
N TYR A 2 -15.23 -0.52 -0.77
CA TYR A 2 -14.18 -1.35 -1.41
C TYR A 2 -14.60 -2.76 -1.85
N SER A 3 -15.75 -3.28 -1.40
CA SER A 3 -16.23 -4.63 -1.72
C SER A 3 -16.75 -4.79 -3.15
N LYS A 4 -16.98 -3.69 -3.88
CA LYS A 4 -17.45 -3.71 -5.28
C LYS A 4 -16.37 -3.33 -6.30
N TRP A 5 -15.17 -2.94 -5.86
CA TRP A 5 -14.10 -2.54 -6.76
C TRP A 5 -13.33 -3.78 -7.24
N ASN A 6 -13.57 -4.17 -8.49
CA ASN A 6 -12.84 -5.25 -9.14
C ASN A 6 -11.59 -4.65 -9.79
N ASN A 7 -10.44 -4.81 -9.13
CA ASN A 7 -9.16 -4.24 -9.55
C ASN A 7 -8.77 -4.78 -10.95
N PRO A 8 -8.78 -3.94 -12.00
CA PRO A 8 -8.53 -4.40 -13.36
C PRO A 8 -7.03 -4.53 -13.69
N VAL A 9 -6.15 -4.04 -12.81
CA VAL A 9 -4.70 -3.93 -13.06
C VAL A 9 -3.93 -5.04 -12.36
N PHE A 10 -4.36 -5.43 -11.16
CA PHE A 10 -3.70 -6.46 -10.38
C PHE A 10 -4.55 -7.72 -10.36
N VAL A 11 -4.20 -8.68 -11.23
CA VAL A 11 -4.66 -10.07 -11.09
C VAL A 11 -4.36 -10.50 -9.66
N ARG A 12 -5.31 -11.20 -8.99
CA ARG A 12 -5.18 -11.68 -7.60
C ARG A 12 -3.72 -11.99 -7.26
N PRO A 13 -3.19 -11.53 -6.11
CA PRO A 13 -1.79 -11.75 -5.76
C PRO A 13 -1.45 -13.23 -5.98
N PRO A 14 -0.33 -13.54 -6.66
CA PRO A 14 0.00 -14.92 -7.00
C PRO A 14 -0.11 -15.77 -5.74
N LYS A 15 -0.83 -16.90 -5.81
CA LYS A 15 -0.63 -17.96 -4.82
C LYS A 15 0.85 -18.33 -4.94
N VAL A 16 1.64 -17.89 -3.97
CA VAL A 16 3.09 -18.05 -3.95
C VAL A 16 3.41 -19.51 -4.21
N CYS A 17 3.91 -19.82 -5.40
CA CYS A 17 4.21 -21.19 -5.83
C CYS A 17 5.70 -21.29 -6.05
N VAL A 18 6.38 -22.03 -5.18
CA VAL A 18 7.73 -22.53 -5.42
C VAL A 18 7.61 -24.05 -5.37
N ASP A 19 7.94 -24.71 -6.49
CA ASP A 19 8.01 -26.16 -6.57
C ASP A 19 9.27 -26.64 -5.83
N ILE A 20 9.09 -27.55 -4.87
CA ILE A 20 10.10 -28.02 -3.92
C ILE A 20 10.66 -29.41 -4.34
N SER A 21 10.40 -29.85 -5.56
CA SER A 21 10.78 -31.20 -6.03
C SER A 21 12.28 -31.36 -6.35
N CYS A 22 13.12 -30.32 -6.24
CA CYS A 22 14.56 -30.41 -6.49
C CYS A 22 15.41 -30.20 -5.21
N GLY A 23 16.19 -31.22 -4.85
CA GLY A 23 16.98 -31.30 -3.60
C GLY A 23 18.21 -30.39 -3.53
N HIS A 24 18.02 -29.08 -3.47
CA HIS A 24 19.04 -28.09 -3.07
C HIS A 24 18.45 -27.15 -2.01
N ALA A 25 18.46 -27.58 -0.74
CA ALA A 25 17.68 -26.97 0.33
C ALA A 25 18.46 -26.05 1.30
N ASP A 26 19.78 -25.91 1.18
CA ASP A 26 20.57 -25.16 2.17
C ASP A 26 20.38 -23.64 2.09
N GLY A 27 20.00 -23.09 0.92
CA GLY A 27 19.65 -21.67 0.74
C GLY A 27 18.14 -21.37 0.79
N LEU A 28 17.31 -22.39 1.04
CA LEU A 28 15.86 -22.30 0.87
C LEU A 28 15.10 -22.11 2.18
N THR A 29 15.71 -22.32 3.34
CA THR A 29 15.03 -22.30 4.65
C THR A 29 14.29 -20.99 4.94
N VAL A 30 14.90 -19.83 4.65
CA VAL A 30 14.26 -18.51 4.81
C VAL A 30 13.15 -18.28 3.77
N LYS A 31 13.33 -18.78 2.54
CA LYS A 31 12.33 -18.69 1.47
C LYS A 31 11.12 -19.59 1.74
N VAL A 32 11.35 -20.81 2.25
CA VAL A 32 10.32 -21.78 2.62
C VAL A 32 9.56 -21.29 3.85
N HIS A 33 10.23 -20.69 4.83
CA HIS A 33 9.53 -20.07 5.97
C HIS A 33 8.59 -18.95 5.52
N ASN A 34 8.99 -18.07 4.61
CA ASN A 34 8.11 -17.01 4.09
C ASN A 34 6.92 -17.54 3.26
N ILE A 35 7.03 -18.72 2.66
CA ILE A 35 5.92 -19.36 1.92
C ILE A 35 4.95 -20.05 2.88
N LEU A 36 5.50 -20.75 3.88
CA LEU A 36 4.71 -21.48 4.89
C LEU A 36 4.11 -20.54 5.95
N PHE A 37 4.80 -19.44 6.23
CA PHE A 37 4.46 -18.43 7.23
C PHE A 37 4.66 -17.04 6.62
N PRO A 38 3.81 -16.63 5.67
CA PRO A 38 3.90 -15.30 5.07
C PRO A 38 3.77 -14.26 6.18
N TYR A 39 4.84 -13.50 6.38
CA TYR A 39 4.89 -12.47 7.40
C TYR A 39 3.85 -11.39 7.07
N ARG A 40 2.88 -11.19 7.96
CA ARG A 40 1.81 -10.20 7.79
C ARG A 40 2.00 -9.07 8.79
N PHE A 41 2.04 -7.85 8.27
CA PHE A 41 1.97 -6.66 9.10
C PHE A 41 0.51 -6.38 9.47
N SER A 42 0.24 -6.23 10.77
CA SER A 42 -1.04 -5.72 11.26
C SER A 42 -0.96 -4.20 11.41
N LYS A 43 -2.11 -3.51 11.34
CA LYS A 43 -2.15 -2.05 11.58
C LYS A 43 -1.66 -1.69 12.99
N ALA A 44 -1.83 -2.58 13.96
CA ALA A 44 -1.38 -2.41 15.34
C ALA A 44 0.15 -2.47 15.49
N MET A 45 0.86 -3.08 14.53
CA MET A 45 2.32 -3.12 14.51
C MET A 45 2.95 -1.81 14.00
N ILE A 46 2.24 -1.04 13.17
CA ILE A 46 2.80 0.18 12.57
C ILE A 46 3.20 1.24 13.63
N PRO A 47 2.40 1.52 14.68
CA PRO A 47 2.79 2.43 15.75
C PRO A 47 4.02 1.99 16.56
N THR A 48 4.34 0.69 16.59
CA THR A 48 5.53 0.18 17.30
C THR A 48 6.80 0.30 16.46
N MET A 49 6.67 0.73 15.20
CA MET A 49 7.79 0.85 14.28
C MET A 49 8.75 1.97 14.71
N LYS A 50 10.01 1.61 14.93
CA LYS A 50 11.10 2.54 15.24
C LYS A 50 12.06 2.62 14.07
N VAL A 51 12.24 3.81 13.50
CA VAL A 51 13.27 4.06 12.49
C VAL A 51 14.65 3.99 13.15
N ILE A 52 15.54 3.16 12.63
CA ILE A 52 16.93 3.06 13.07
C ILE A 52 17.80 4.00 12.25
N ASN A 53 17.76 3.86 10.93
CA ASN A 53 18.60 4.61 10.01
C ASN A 53 18.06 4.56 8.58
N GLN A 54 18.65 5.35 7.70
CA GLN A 54 18.45 5.29 6.26
C GLN A 54 19.58 4.47 5.61
N VAL A 55 19.23 3.66 4.63
CA VAL A 55 20.15 2.85 3.83
C VAL A 55 20.14 3.34 2.39
N ASP A 56 21.33 3.64 1.85
CA ASP A 56 21.55 4.07 0.45
C ASP A 56 20.71 5.29 0.01
N LYS A 57 20.24 6.12 0.96
CA LYS A 57 19.31 7.23 0.69
C LYS A 57 17.99 6.83 0.00
N LYS A 58 17.64 5.54 0.03
CA LYS A 58 16.46 4.97 -0.65
C LYS A 58 15.53 4.23 0.30
N PHE A 59 16.10 3.56 1.29
CA PHE A 59 15.35 2.73 2.22
C PHE A 59 15.43 3.26 3.65
N LEU A 60 14.33 3.15 4.38
CA LEU A 60 14.30 3.33 5.82
C LEU A 60 14.41 1.96 6.48
N ALA A 61 15.44 1.77 7.31
CA ALA A 61 15.60 0.59 8.15
C ALA A 61 14.86 0.81 9.47
N CYS A 62 13.86 -0.02 9.73
CA CYS A 62 12.95 0.11 10.85
C CYS A 62 12.90 -1.17 11.67
N LEU A 63 12.78 -1.07 12.99
CA LEU A 63 12.43 -2.20 13.86
C LEU A 63 10.94 -2.16 14.14
N ILE A 64 10.27 -3.30 13.98
CA ILE A 64 8.87 -3.48 14.35
C ILE A 64 8.81 -4.54 15.44
N ASN A 65 8.10 -4.25 16.53
CA ASN A 65 7.86 -5.25 17.55
C ASN A 65 6.76 -6.21 17.09
N THR A 66 7.04 -7.51 17.14
CA THR A 66 6.15 -8.54 16.63
C THR A 66 5.36 -9.26 17.72
N THR A 67 5.60 -8.93 18.99
CA THR A 67 4.88 -9.53 20.11
C THR A 67 3.57 -8.81 20.39
N GLU A 68 2.45 -9.52 20.28
CA GLU A 68 1.20 -9.15 20.96
C GLU A 68 1.22 -9.60 22.44
N ASP A 69 2.11 -10.54 22.80
CA ASP A 69 2.20 -11.14 24.14
C ASP A 69 3.49 -10.78 24.89
N LEU A 70 3.30 -10.19 26.07
CA LEU A 70 4.31 -9.66 26.99
C LEU A 70 5.07 -10.73 27.79
N ALA A 71 5.35 -11.90 27.19
CA ALA A 71 5.99 -13.01 27.90
C ALA A 71 7.12 -13.66 27.05
N ASN A 72 8.33 -13.12 27.24
CA ASN A 72 9.60 -13.84 27.16
C ASN A 72 10.33 -14.03 25.83
N SER A 73 9.98 -13.32 24.75
CA SER A 73 10.99 -13.05 23.69
C SER A 73 10.66 -11.78 22.91
N THR A 74 11.47 -10.73 23.07
CA THR A 74 11.40 -9.49 22.29
C THR A 74 11.90 -9.75 20.86
N THR A 75 11.07 -10.39 20.05
CA THR A 75 11.36 -10.60 18.64
C THR A 75 11.10 -9.28 17.91
N ASN A 76 12.18 -8.55 17.64
CA ASN A 76 12.14 -7.34 16.81
C ASN A 76 12.40 -7.74 15.36
N LEU A 77 11.49 -7.37 14.46
CA LEU A 77 11.67 -7.56 13.03
C LEU A 77 12.33 -6.33 12.43
N LEU A 78 13.44 -6.54 11.70
CA LEU A 78 14.04 -5.50 10.87
C LEU A 78 13.32 -5.44 9.51
N VAL A 79 12.78 -4.28 9.17
CA VAL A 79 12.04 -4.01 7.95
C VAL A 79 12.74 -2.89 7.17
N LEU A 80 13.00 -3.12 5.89
CA LEU A 80 13.46 -2.07 4.97
C LEU A 80 12.26 -1.56 4.19
N MET A 81 11.96 -0.28 4.34
CA MET A 81 10.85 0.40 3.68
C MET A 81 11.39 1.29 2.56
N ASP A 82 10.89 1.11 1.34
CA ASP A 82 11.14 2.06 0.25
C ASP A 82 10.50 3.41 0.60
N GLN A 83 11.34 4.44 0.76
CA GLN A 83 10.89 5.76 1.20
C GLN A 83 9.98 6.43 0.17
N HIS A 84 10.20 6.17 -1.11
CA HIS A 84 9.44 6.79 -2.19
C HIS A 84 8.04 6.21 -2.23
N ALA A 85 7.94 4.88 -2.30
CA ALA A 85 6.66 4.19 -2.30
C ALA A 85 5.84 4.46 -1.02
N ALA A 86 6.51 4.56 0.14
CA ALA A 86 5.85 4.89 1.40
C ALA A 86 5.31 6.32 1.41
N HIS A 87 6.10 7.31 0.99
CA HIS A 87 5.68 8.70 0.91
C HIS A 87 4.54 8.88 -0.10
N GLU A 88 4.64 8.27 -1.28
CA GLU A 88 3.59 8.32 -2.29
C GLU A 88 2.28 7.71 -1.79
N ARG A 89 2.33 6.58 -1.05
CA ARG A 89 1.13 6.00 -0.46
C ARG A 89 0.48 6.95 0.51
N VAL A 90 1.23 7.55 1.45
CA VAL A 90 0.67 8.51 2.41
C VAL A 90 0.07 9.72 1.68
N ARG A 91 0.78 10.26 0.69
CA ARG A 91 0.30 11.40 -0.10
C ARG A 91 -0.98 11.07 -0.87
N LEU A 92 -1.07 9.87 -1.46
CA LEU A 92 -2.25 9.42 -2.18
C LEU A 92 -3.46 9.32 -1.25
N GLU A 93 -3.31 8.69 -0.07
CA GLU A 93 -4.42 8.56 0.89
C GLU A 93 -4.91 9.94 1.38
N ASN A 94 -4.00 10.90 1.59
CA ASN A 94 -4.36 12.28 1.93
C ASN A 94 -5.10 12.98 0.79
N LEU A 95 -4.60 12.91 -0.45
CA LEU A 95 -5.27 13.50 -1.61
C LEU A 95 -6.66 12.89 -1.83
N ILE A 96 -6.82 11.59 -1.59
CA ILE A 96 -8.12 10.93 -1.64
C ILE A 96 -9.01 11.42 -0.50
N ALA A 97 -8.50 11.55 0.73
CA ALA A 97 -9.30 12.07 1.84
C ALA A 97 -9.77 13.51 1.58
N ASP A 98 -8.91 14.36 1.00
CA ASP A 98 -9.20 15.77 0.74
C ASP A 98 -10.11 15.98 -0.47
N ALA A 99 -10.07 15.09 -1.47
CA ALA A 99 -10.87 15.22 -2.68
C ALA A 99 -12.35 14.87 -2.48
N TYR A 100 -12.70 14.16 -1.40
CA TYR A 100 -14.05 13.66 -1.17
C TYR A 100 -14.65 14.18 0.14
N GLU A 101 -15.84 14.75 0.06
CA GLU A 101 -16.70 15.07 1.18
C GLU A 101 -17.61 13.90 1.54
N ASP A 102 -17.89 13.72 2.83
CA ASP A 102 -18.93 12.81 3.29
C ASP A 102 -20.29 13.35 2.84
N GLY A 103 -21.02 12.62 1.99
CA GLY A 103 -22.35 12.99 1.54
C GLY A 103 -23.34 13.01 2.72
N SER A 104 -24.14 14.06 2.82
CA SER A 104 -25.05 14.27 3.95
C SER A 104 -26.20 13.26 4.04
N ASP A 105 -26.52 12.56 2.95
CA ASP A 105 -27.82 11.93 2.79
C ASP A 105 -27.78 10.38 2.78
N ILE A 106 -26.62 9.76 2.53
CA ILE A 106 -26.48 8.29 2.49
C ILE A 106 -25.12 7.84 3.08
N PRO A 107 -25.10 6.98 4.13
CA PRO A 107 -23.86 6.43 4.66
C PRO A 107 -23.03 5.69 3.59
N GLY A 108 -21.84 6.22 3.30
CA GLY A 108 -20.91 5.65 2.33
C GLY A 108 -20.96 6.26 0.93
N GLU A 109 -21.80 7.26 0.70
CA GLU A 109 -21.73 8.11 -0.49
C GLU A 109 -20.68 9.21 -0.27
N LYS A 110 -19.66 9.24 -1.12
CA LYS A 110 -18.60 10.25 -1.12
C LYS A 110 -18.80 11.17 -2.30
N ARG A 111 -18.89 12.48 -2.06
CA ARG A 111 -19.06 13.50 -3.11
C ARG A 111 -17.71 14.15 -3.40
N LEU A 112 -17.37 14.35 -4.68
CA LEU A 112 -16.15 15.07 -5.04
C LEU A 112 -16.26 16.55 -4.64
N SER A 113 -15.26 17.07 -3.94
CA SER A 113 -15.15 18.50 -3.68
C SER A 113 -14.96 19.28 -4.98
N SER A 114 -15.68 20.37 -5.14
CA SER A 114 -15.63 21.20 -6.34
C SER A 114 -15.65 22.68 -6.00
N SER A 115 -14.97 23.49 -6.81
CA SER A 115 -14.90 24.94 -6.68
C SER A 115 -15.03 25.59 -8.05
N ILE A 116 -15.74 26.72 -8.12
CA ILE A 116 -15.85 27.51 -9.36
C ILE A 116 -14.52 28.24 -9.59
N ILE A 117 -13.98 28.12 -10.81
CA ILE A 117 -12.75 28.81 -11.24
C ILE A 117 -13.14 30.01 -12.12
N SER A 118 -12.54 31.17 -11.87
CA SER A 118 -12.76 32.40 -12.66
C SER A 118 -11.42 33.09 -12.99
N PRO A 119 -11.15 33.40 -14.28
CA PRO A 119 -11.97 33.08 -15.45
C PRO A 119 -11.98 31.56 -15.75
N PRO A 120 -12.95 31.05 -16.53
CA PRO A 120 -12.95 29.65 -16.95
C PRO A 120 -11.62 29.26 -17.62
N LEU A 121 -11.13 28.06 -17.32
CA LEU A 121 -9.93 27.52 -17.96
C LEU A 121 -10.29 26.93 -19.32
N GLU A 122 -9.81 27.55 -20.39
CA GLU A 122 -9.96 27.02 -21.75
C GLU A 122 -8.97 25.87 -22.00
N VAL A 123 -9.47 24.75 -22.52
CA VAL A 123 -8.67 23.57 -22.89
C VAL A 123 -8.98 23.22 -24.35
N SER A 124 -7.99 23.27 -25.22
CA SER A 124 -8.12 22.88 -26.64
C SER A 124 -7.82 21.40 -26.81
N LEU A 125 -8.68 20.67 -27.53
CA LEU A 125 -8.52 19.24 -27.83
C LEU A 125 -8.60 19.00 -29.33
N ALA A 126 -7.81 18.04 -29.83
CA ALA A 126 -7.92 17.57 -31.21
C ALA A 126 -9.22 16.79 -31.44
N LEU A 127 -9.67 16.69 -32.70
CA LEU A 127 -10.92 15.98 -33.05
C LEU A 127 -10.86 14.49 -32.69
N GLU A 128 -9.69 13.89 -32.78
CA GLU A 128 -9.42 12.50 -32.40
C GLU A 128 -9.59 12.29 -30.89
N GLU A 129 -9.17 13.25 -30.06
CA GLU A 129 -9.25 13.18 -28.60
C GLU A 129 -10.67 13.44 -28.10
N GLN A 130 -11.41 14.35 -28.76
CA GLN A 130 -12.81 14.63 -28.44
C GLN A 130 -13.70 13.38 -28.56
N ARG A 131 -13.35 12.43 -29.44
CA ARG A 131 -14.08 11.17 -29.58
C ARG A 131 -13.99 10.27 -28.35
N ILE A 132 -12.94 10.42 -27.53
CA ILE A 132 -12.70 9.59 -26.32
C ILE A 132 -13.53 10.10 -25.14
N LEU A 133 -13.92 11.38 -25.14
CA LEU A 133 -14.67 12.03 -24.05
C LEU A 133 -16.19 11.94 -24.19
N ARG A 134 -16.71 11.31 -25.26
CA ARG A 134 -18.15 11.05 -25.47
C ARG A 134 -18.57 9.70 -24.91
#